data_AF-A0A016QQF4-F1
#
_entry.id   AF-A0A016QQF4-F1
#
_cell.length_a   1.000
_cell.length_b   1.000
_cell.length_c   1.000
_cell.angle_alpha   90.00
_cell.angle_beta   90.00
_cell.angle_gamma   90.00
#
_symmetry.space_group_name_H-M   'P 1'
#
loop_
_entity.id
_entity.type
_entity.pdbx_description
1 polymer ?
#
loop_
_entity_poly.entity_id
_entity_poly.type
_entity_poly.pdbx_seq_one_letter_code
_entity_poly.pdbx_strand_id
1 'polypeptide(L)'
;MVVRNAWAAWTVPWSMTTPTRLQASLSDMFGQSMAVLTRPSPATFELFERRGGTRQALTYVLLAAVVSAVIAALFAPFHREVTVIGQFITRLILIPVQFAVFTGAVYLIGRTLFRGTGTFPEVAYTFALFFVPLSILGTLLGIIPVLGWLVGIVIAALMIFFGYLAVQSSMNLRDSVSGAVTLVLSAVLYWVVGGFLTALIVLPFLNR
;
A
#
# COMPACT_ATOMS: atom_id res chain seq x y z
N MET A 1 48.24 33.21 -34.93
CA MET A 1 46.98 33.92 -35.25
C MET A 1 45.99 32.86 -35.69
N VAL A 2 45.18 32.27 -34.80
CA VAL A 2 43.81 32.69 -34.43
C VAL A 2 43.02 33.02 -35.71
N VAL A 3 42.01 32.25 -36.13
CA VAL A 3 40.62 32.33 -35.64
C VAL A 3 39.85 31.04 -35.96
N ARG A 4 39.12 30.56 -34.94
CA ARG A 4 38.02 29.58 -34.97
C ARG A 4 36.80 30.14 -35.71
N ASN A 5 36.07 29.32 -36.44
CA ASN A 5 34.62 29.43 -36.70
C ASN A 5 34.13 27.97 -36.85
N ALA A 6 33.50 27.26 -35.90
CA ALA A 6 32.35 27.59 -35.04
C ALA A 6 31.18 28.19 -35.83
N TRP A 7 29.93 27.85 -35.45
CA TRP A 7 28.66 28.18 -36.12
C TRP A 7 28.35 27.23 -37.31
N ALA A 8 27.38 26.33 -37.28
CA ALA A 8 26.04 26.44 -36.71
C ALA A 8 25.69 25.23 -35.84
N ALA A 9 25.65 25.48 -34.53
CA ALA A 9 24.96 24.61 -33.60
C ALA A 9 23.46 24.66 -33.91
N TRP A 10 22.91 23.52 -34.29
CA TRP A 10 21.47 23.28 -34.24
C TRP A 10 21.03 23.50 -32.81
N THR A 11 20.40 24.63 -32.53
CA THR A 11 19.70 24.87 -31.27
C THR A 11 18.44 24.03 -31.30
N VAL A 12 18.57 22.77 -30.91
CA VAL A 12 17.43 21.96 -30.49
C VAL A 12 16.76 22.74 -29.34
N PRO A 13 15.48 23.12 -29.45
CA PRO A 13 14.77 23.73 -28.33
C PRO A 13 14.69 22.68 -27.22
N TRP A 14 15.51 22.81 -26.19
CA TRP A 14 15.50 21.91 -25.03
C TRP A 14 14.31 22.20 -24.11
N SER A 15 13.10 22.29 -24.65
CA SER A 15 11.93 21.89 -23.88
C SER A 15 11.90 20.36 -23.87
N MET A 16 12.91 19.75 -23.23
CA MET A 16 12.71 18.44 -22.62
C MET A 16 11.62 18.66 -21.58
N THR A 17 10.36 18.52 -22.00
CA THR A 17 9.30 18.21 -21.05
C THR A 17 9.77 16.91 -20.42
N THR A 18 10.35 17.00 -19.23
CA THR A 18 10.63 15.86 -18.38
C THR A 18 9.41 14.98 -18.48
N PRO A 19 9.50 13.71 -18.94
CA PRO A 19 8.32 12.88 -19.10
C PRO A 19 7.60 12.91 -17.77
N THR A 20 6.43 13.56 -17.75
CA THR A 20 5.65 13.72 -16.55
C THR A 20 5.43 12.29 -16.07
N ARG A 21 5.91 11.93 -14.87
CA ARG A 21 5.55 10.63 -14.29
C ARG A 21 4.04 10.51 -14.49
N LEU A 22 3.60 9.52 -15.27
CA LEU A 22 2.18 9.26 -15.44
C LEU A 22 1.63 9.13 -14.02
N GLN A 23 0.77 10.08 -13.62
CA GLN A 23 0.13 10.05 -12.33
C GLN A 23 -1.16 9.26 -12.53
N ALA A 24 -1.17 8.00 -12.10
CA ALA A 24 -2.36 7.17 -12.20
C ALA A 24 -3.56 7.84 -11.51
N SER A 25 -4.70 7.84 -12.21
CA SER A 25 -6.01 8.18 -11.65
C SER A 25 -6.56 7.03 -10.80
N LEU A 26 -7.60 7.26 -10.00
CA LEU A 26 -8.25 6.18 -9.22
C LEU A 26 -8.80 5.06 -10.12
N SER A 27 -9.33 5.39 -11.30
CA SER A 27 -9.77 4.40 -12.28
C SER A 27 -8.61 3.57 -12.82
N ASP A 28 -7.45 4.19 -13.08
CA ASP A 28 -6.25 3.46 -13.50
C ASP A 28 -5.78 2.52 -12.40
N MET A 29 -5.76 2.98 -11.15
CA MET A 29 -5.36 2.18 -10.00
C MET A 29 -6.27 0.98 -9.81
N PHE A 30 -7.58 1.13 -10.00
CA PHE A 30 -8.51 0.00 -9.95
C PHE A 30 -8.28 -1.02 -11.08
N GLY A 31 -8.03 -0.55 -12.31
CA GLY A 31 -7.67 -1.44 -13.42
C GLY A 31 -6.36 -2.21 -13.16
N GLN A 32 -5.37 -1.53 -12.56
CA GLN A 32 -4.10 -2.12 -12.18
C GLN A 32 -4.25 -3.11 -11.01
N SER A 33 -5.06 -2.78 -10.01
CA SER A 33 -5.49 -3.69 -8.94
C SER A 33 -6.04 -4.99 -9.52
N MET A 34 -6.90 -4.90 -10.53
CA MET A 34 -7.48 -6.09 -11.16
C MET A 34 -6.45 -6.91 -11.93
N ALA A 35 -5.51 -6.26 -12.61
CA ALA A 35 -4.43 -6.96 -13.28
C ALA A 35 -3.55 -7.74 -12.29
N VAL A 36 -3.13 -7.13 -11.17
CA VAL A 36 -2.28 -7.82 -10.18
C VAL A 36 -3.04 -8.94 -9.45
N LEU A 37 -4.32 -8.74 -9.15
CA LEU A 37 -5.14 -9.75 -8.46
C LEU A 37 -5.48 -10.95 -9.33
N THR A 38 -5.65 -10.76 -10.65
CA THR A 38 -6.02 -11.85 -11.58
C THR A 38 -4.80 -12.54 -12.21
N ARG A 39 -3.65 -11.87 -12.27
CA ARG A 39 -2.40 -12.41 -12.82
C ARG A 39 -1.25 -12.16 -11.84
N PRO A 40 -1.26 -12.82 -10.68
CA PRO A 40 -0.27 -12.56 -9.63
C PRO A 40 1.13 -13.00 -10.06
N SER A 41 2.03 -12.03 -10.26
CA SER A 41 3.46 -12.27 -10.42
C SER A 41 4.24 -10.99 -10.09
N PRO A 42 5.53 -11.07 -9.69
CA PRO A 42 6.34 -9.87 -9.49
C PRO A 42 6.41 -9.02 -10.76
N ALA A 43 6.54 -9.66 -11.93
CA ALA A 43 6.54 -8.99 -13.23
C ALA A 43 5.26 -8.18 -13.48
N THR A 44 4.08 -8.68 -13.07
CA THR A 44 2.82 -7.94 -13.21
C THR A 44 2.83 -6.66 -12.37
N PHE A 45 3.40 -6.69 -11.17
CA PHE A 45 3.54 -5.50 -10.32
C PHE A 45 4.55 -4.49 -10.89
N GLU A 46 5.68 -4.96 -11.42
CA GLU A 46 6.72 -4.13 -12.04
C GLU A 46 6.18 -3.29 -13.22
N LEU A 47 5.15 -3.78 -13.94
CA LEU A 47 4.47 -3.02 -15.01
C LEU A 47 3.82 -1.72 -14.52
N PHE A 48 3.49 -1.64 -13.22
CA PHE A 48 2.66 -0.60 -12.64
C PHE A 48 3.36 0.23 -11.57
N GLU A 49 4.40 -0.29 -10.90
CA GLU A 49 5.03 0.36 -9.74
C GLU A 49 5.49 1.80 -9.98
N ARG A 50 5.87 2.14 -11.22
CA ARG A 50 6.30 3.49 -11.63
C ARG A 50 5.18 4.38 -12.17
N ARG A 51 3.95 3.87 -12.30
CA ARG A 51 2.77 4.61 -12.76
C ARG A 51 2.11 5.43 -11.66
N GLY A 52 2.63 5.37 -10.44
CA GLY A 52 2.20 6.25 -9.38
C GLY A 52 3.29 6.44 -8.34
N GLY A 53 2.89 6.93 -7.18
CA GLY A 53 3.78 7.13 -6.06
C GLY A 53 3.02 7.26 -4.76
N THR A 54 3.69 7.78 -3.72
CA THR A 54 3.13 7.88 -2.37
C THR A 54 1.80 8.62 -2.31
N ARG A 55 1.65 9.73 -3.06
CA ARG A 55 0.39 10.49 -3.07
C ARG A 55 -0.77 9.66 -3.61
N GLN A 56 -0.58 8.96 -4.73
CA GLN A 56 -1.60 8.10 -5.33
C GLN A 56 -1.92 6.92 -4.41
N ALA A 57 -0.89 6.27 -3.85
CA ALA A 57 -1.04 5.19 -2.88
C ALA A 57 -1.90 5.62 -1.68
N LEU A 58 -1.55 6.73 -1.03
CA LEU A 58 -2.29 7.25 0.12
C LEU A 58 -3.70 7.71 -0.24
N THR A 59 -3.91 8.28 -1.44
CA THR A 59 -5.25 8.65 -1.90
C THR A 59 -6.14 7.42 -2.05
N TYR A 60 -5.60 6.34 -2.61
CA TYR A 60 -6.35 5.10 -2.79
C TYR A 60 -6.58 4.36 -1.48
N VAL A 61 -5.61 4.40 -0.55
CA VAL A 61 -5.77 3.88 0.82
C VAL A 61 -6.76 4.70 1.61
N LEU A 62 -6.80 6.02 1.44
CA LEU A 62 -7.79 6.89 2.08
C LEU A 62 -9.21 6.57 1.59
N LEU A 63 -9.39 6.26 0.30
CA LEU A 63 -10.65 5.74 -0.23
C LEU A 63 -11.08 4.46 0.51
N ALA A 64 -10.16 3.50 0.64
CA ALA A 64 -10.41 2.27 1.40
C ALA A 64 -10.80 2.58 2.86
N ALA A 65 -10.08 3.51 3.50
CA ALA A 65 -10.32 3.92 4.88
C ALA A 65 -11.71 4.54 5.06
N VAL A 66 -12.14 5.42 4.15
CA VAL A 66 -13.48 6.03 4.18
C VAL A 66 -14.55 4.95 4.00
N VAL A 67 -14.42 4.08 3.00
CA VAL A 67 -15.38 3.00 2.73
C VAL A 67 -15.48 2.08 3.95
N SER A 68 -14.35 1.63 4.48
CA SER A 68 -14.32 0.76 5.67
C SER A 68 -14.84 1.45 6.93
N ALA A 69 -14.58 2.75 7.12
CA ALA A 69 -15.08 3.52 8.25
C ALA A 69 -16.60 3.65 8.24
N VAL A 70 -17.18 3.97 7.07
CA VAL A 70 -18.64 4.04 6.90
C VAL A 70 -19.27 2.69 7.17
N ILE A 71 -18.75 1.62 6.58
CA ILE A 71 -19.27 0.27 6.78
C ILE A 71 -19.18 -0.12 8.27
N ALA A 72 -18.02 0.04 8.91
CA ALA A 72 -17.85 -0.31 10.31
C ALA A 72 -18.79 0.50 11.24
N ALA A 73 -18.99 1.78 10.96
CA ALA A 73 -19.91 2.64 11.70
C ALA A 73 -21.37 2.17 11.57
N LEU A 74 -21.80 1.79 10.36
CA LEU A 74 -23.15 1.27 10.10
C LEU A 74 -23.43 -0.02 10.87
N PHE A 75 -22.41 -0.87 11.05
CA PHE A 75 -22.54 -2.15 11.76
C PHE A 75 -22.19 -2.09 13.25
N ALA A 76 -21.71 -0.94 13.75
CA ALA A 76 -21.38 -0.77 15.16
C ALA A 76 -22.55 -1.06 16.12
N PRO A 77 -23.82 -0.68 15.83
CA PRO A 77 -24.95 -0.95 16.75
C PRO A 77 -25.21 -2.45 17.00
N PHE A 78 -24.72 -3.35 16.15
CA PHE A 78 -24.83 -4.79 16.32
C PHE A 78 -23.77 -5.38 17.26
N HIS A 79 -22.84 -4.56 17.75
CA HIS A 79 -21.70 -4.98 18.57
C HIS A 79 -21.68 -4.18 19.87
N ARG A 80 -21.71 -4.86 21.03
CA ARG A 80 -21.83 -4.21 22.35
C ARG A 80 -20.58 -3.45 22.78
N GLU A 81 -19.43 -3.79 22.21
CA GLU A 81 -18.11 -3.31 22.66
C GLU A 81 -17.66 -2.00 21.97
N VAL A 82 -18.43 -1.49 21.01
CA VAL A 82 -17.97 -0.41 20.13
C VAL A 82 -19.06 0.63 19.85
N THR A 83 -18.66 1.88 19.65
CA THR A 83 -19.57 2.98 19.29
C THR A 83 -19.48 3.28 17.79
N VAL A 84 -20.55 3.85 17.22
CA VAL A 84 -20.60 4.28 15.81
C VAL A 84 -19.46 5.26 15.48
N ILE A 85 -19.31 6.30 16.31
CA ILE A 85 -18.27 7.33 16.14
C ILE A 85 -16.88 6.73 16.34
N GLY A 86 -16.71 5.87 17.35
CA GLY A 86 -15.45 5.17 17.60
C GLY A 86 -15.02 4.34 16.38
N GLN A 87 -15.91 3.50 15.85
CA GLN A 87 -15.62 2.70 14.65
C GLN A 87 -15.29 3.56 13.44
N PHE A 88 -16.02 4.65 13.21
CA PHE A 88 -15.75 5.55 12.10
C PHE A 88 -14.33 6.16 12.20
N ILE A 89 -14.04 6.83 13.32
CA ILE A 89 -12.77 7.55 13.52
C ILE A 89 -11.60 6.57 13.54
N THR A 90 -11.72 5.47 14.28
CA THR A 90 -10.65 4.47 14.39
C THR A 90 -10.29 3.91 13.02
N ARG A 91 -11.26 3.55 12.17
CA ARG A 91 -10.97 3.02 10.82
C ARG A 91 -10.37 4.08 9.91
N LEU A 92 -10.91 5.29 9.93
CA LEU A 92 -10.46 6.40 9.10
C LEU A 92 -8.98 6.74 9.35
N ILE A 93 -8.53 6.66 10.61
CA ILE A 93 -7.15 6.97 11.01
C ILE A 93 -6.25 5.73 10.91
N LEU A 94 -6.66 4.59 11.46
CA LEU A 94 -5.77 3.44 11.58
C LEU A 94 -5.42 2.84 10.22
N ILE A 95 -6.34 2.79 9.25
CA ILE A 95 -6.06 2.16 7.96
C ILE A 95 -4.88 2.84 7.24
N PRO A 96 -4.87 4.18 7.03
CA PRO A 96 -3.73 4.85 6.42
C PRO A 96 -2.45 4.78 7.27
N VAL A 97 -2.55 4.90 8.59
CA VAL A 97 -1.40 4.85 9.49
C VAL A 97 -0.73 3.47 9.46
N GLN A 98 -1.53 2.41 9.60
CA GLN A 98 -1.05 1.03 9.56
C GLN A 98 -0.42 0.69 8.20
N PHE A 99 -1.06 1.12 7.11
CA PHE A 99 -0.50 0.98 5.77
C PHE A 99 0.86 1.68 5.63
N ALA A 100 0.97 2.93 6.10
CA ALA A 100 2.21 3.69 6.04
C ALA A 100 3.33 3.06 6.90
N VAL A 101 3.00 2.57 8.09
CA VAL A 101 3.95 1.85 8.97
C VAL A 101 4.46 0.60 8.27
N PHE A 102 3.56 -0.22 7.72
CA PHE A 102 3.94 -1.47 7.08
C PHE A 102 4.78 -1.24 5.81
N THR A 103 4.35 -0.37 4.91
CA THR A 103 5.10 -0.07 3.67
C THR A 103 6.42 0.64 3.95
N GLY A 104 6.46 1.48 4.99
CA GLY A 104 7.71 2.07 5.50
C GLY A 104 8.68 1.01 6.02
N ALA A 105 8.17 0.03 6.77
CA ALA A 105 8.95 -1.11 7.24
C ALA A 105 9.56 -1.91 6.08
N VAL A 106 8.74 -2.26 5.07
CA VAL A 106 9.19 -2.98 3.86
C VAL A 106 10.31 -2.22 3.16
N TYR A 107 10.13 -0.92 2.93
CA TYR A 107 11.13 -0.09 2.28
C TYR A 107 12.44 -0.04 3.08
N LEU A 108 12.36 0.25 4.38
CA LEU A 108 13.55 0.37 5.22
C LEU A 108 14.29 -0.96 5.33
N ILE A 109 13.60 -2.05 5.64
CA ILE A 109 14.20 -3.38 5.83
C ILE A 109 14.79 -3.90 4.51
N GLY A 110 14.02 -3.88 3.42
CA GLY A 110 14.50 -4.36 2.12
C GLY A 110 15.72 -3.58 1.62
N ARG A 111 15.75 -2.26 1.86
CA ARG A 111 16.88 -1.40 1.45
C ARG A 111 18.10 -1.59 2.34
N THR A 112 17.91 -1.68 3.66
CA THR A 112 19.03 -1.73 4.62
C THR A 112 19.67 -3.09 4.72
N LEU A 113 18.89 -4.18 4.76
CA LEU A 113 19.43 -5.53 4.94
C LEU A 113 19.84 -6.18 3.63
N PHE A 114 19.06 -5.97 2.57
CA PHE A 114 19.21 -6.71 1.31
C PHE A 114 19.61 -5.83 0.12
N ARG A 115 19.89 -4.53 0.36
CA ARG A 115 20.29 -3.56 -0.68
C ARG A 115 19.28 -3.46 -1.82
N GLY A 116 17.99 -3.67 -1.52
CA GLY A 116 16.92 -3.50 -2.50
C GLY A 116 16.96 -2.11 -3.14
N THR A 117 16.71 -2.06 -4.44
CA THR A 117 16.88 -0.83 -5.24
C THR A 117 15.60 0.01 -5.35
N GLY A 118 14.51 -0.48 -4.76
CA GLY A 118 13.22 0.17 -4.73
C GLY A 118 13.22 1.54 -4.05
N THR A 119 12.28 2.38 -4.45
CA THR A 119 11.96 3.64 -3.79
C THR A 119 10.69 3.52 -2.96
N PHE A 120 10.58 4.30 -1.88
CA PHE A 120 9.37 4.28 -1.05
C PHE A 120 8.06 4.55 -1.84
N PRO A 121 8.02 5.46 -2.82
CA PRO A 121 6.86 5.62 -3.70
C PRO A 121 6.48 4.34 -4.48
N GLU A 122 7.46 3.58 -4.98
CA GLU A 122 7.20 2.32 -5.68
C GLU A 122 6.62 1.27 -4.72
N VAL A 123 7.21 1.12 -3.53
CA VAL A 123 6.69 0.21 -2.47
C VAL A 123 5.25 0.59 -2.10
N ALA A 124 5.02 1.84 -1.73
CA ALA A 124 3.69 2.28 -1.32
C ALA A 124 2.66 2.09 -2.45
N TYR A 125 3.01 2.44 -3.69
CA TYR A 125 2.10 2.28 -4.81
C TYR A 125 1.78 0.81 -5.10
N THR A 126 2.81 -0.04 -5.21
CA THR A 126 2.68 -1.48 -5.45
C THR A 126 1.81 -2.16 -4.39
N PHE A 127 2.01 -1.84 -3.11
CA PHE A 127 1.21 -2.40 -2.03
C PHE A 127 -0.25 -1.94 -2.05
N ALA A 128 -0.51 -0.68 -2.40
CA ALA A 128 -1.87 -0.15 -2.49
C ALA A 128 -2.72 -0.91 -3.52
N LEU A 129 -2.10 -1.43 -4.60
CA LEU A 129 -2.83 -2.12 -5.68
C LEU A 129 -3.57 -3.38 -5.22
N PHE A 130 -3.09 -4.09 -4.20
CA PHE A 130 -3.82 -5.25 -3.64
C PHE A 130 -4.44 -4.94 -2.28
N PHE A 131 -3.79 -4.11 -1.46
CA PHE A 131 -4.26 -3.79 -0.12
C PHE A 131 -5.65 -3.14 -0.15
N VAL A 132 -5.86 -2.16 -1.02
CA VAL A 132 -7.14 -1.42 -1.09
C VAL A 132 -8.32 -2.33 -1.46
N PRO A 133 -8.31 -3.05 -2.61
CA PRO A 133 -9.42 -3.92 -2.95
C PRO A 133 -9.65 -5.05 -1.92
N LEU A 134 -8.58 -5.66 -1.39
CA LEU A 134 -8.72 -6.73 -0.39
C LEU A 134 -9.20 -6.22 0.97
N SER A 135 -8.83 -5.00 1.38
CA SER A 135 -9.31 -4.42 2.64
C SER A 135 -10.80 -4.06 2.58
N ILE A 136 -11.27 -3.55 1.45
CA ILE A 136 -12.69 -3.29 1.20
C ILE A 136 -13.46 -4.61 1.21
N LEU A 137 -12.99 -5.62 0.46
CA LEU A 137 -13.60 -6.96 0.45
C LEU A 137 -13.63 -7.59 1.84
N GLY A 138 -12.52 -7.53 2.57
CA GLY A 138 -12.43 -8.03 3.94
C GLY A 138 -13.38 -7.32 4.89
N THR A 139 -13.60 -6.01 4.71
CA THR A 139 -14.57 -5.26 5.53
C THR A 139 -16.00 -5.68 5.22
N LEU A 140 -16.35 -5.82 3.93
CA LEU A 140 -17.69 -6.22 3.51
C LEU A 140 -18.05 -7.63 3.95
N LEU A 141 -17.12 -8.58 3.72
CA LEU A 141 -17.33 -9.99 4.03
C LEU A 141 -17.18 -10.29 5.52
N GLY A 142 -16.35 -9.52 6.24
CA GLY A 142 -16.09 -9.67 7.68
C GLY A 142 -17.30 -9.37 8.56
N ILE A 143 -18.32 -8.69 8.03
CA ILE A 143 -19.59 -8.43 8.73
C ILE A 143 -20.40 -9.70 8.97
N ILE A 144 -20.22 -10.73 8.13
CA ILE A 144 -21.02 -11.95 8.20
C ILE A 144 -20.61 -12.72 9.47
N PRO A 145 -21.47 -12.84 10.50
CA PRO A 145 -21.06 -13.30 11.84
C PRO A 145 -20.42 -14.70 11.86
N VAL A 146 -20.90 -15.61 11.01
CA VAL A 146 -20.44 -17.01 10.96
C VAL A 146 -19.22 -17.18 10.05
N LEU A 147 -19.10 -16.35 9.00
CA LEU A 147 -18.04 -16.47 7.99
C LEU A 147 -16.87 -15.51 8.22
N GLY A 148 -17.02 -14.50 9.09
CA GLY A 148 -16.05 -13.42 9.26
C GLY A 148 -14.65 -13.90 9.64
N TRP A 149 -14.54 -14.94 10.48
CA TRP A 149 -13.24 -15.50 10.87
C TRP A 149 -12.56 -16.24 9.71
N LEU A 150 -13.32 -17.02 8.92
CA LEU A 150 -12.79 -17.75 7.77
C LEU A 150 -12.36 -16.78 6.67
N VAL A 151 -13.20 -15.77 6.40
CA VAL A 151 -12.88 -14.65 5.51
C VAL A 151 -11.59 -13.96 5.98
N GLY A 152 -11.45 -13.70 7.28
CA GLY A 152 -10.26 -13.11 7.86
C GLY A 152 -8.99 -13.91 7.57
N ILE A 153 -9.05 -15.25 7.71
CA ILE A 153 -7.93 -16.15 7.38
C ILE A 153 -7.59 -16.09 5.89
N VAL A 154 -8.60 -16.15 5.01
CA VAL A 154 -8.39 -16.11 3.56
C VAL A 154 -7.79 -14.76 3.14
N ILE A 155 -8.33 -13.65 3.63
CA ILE A 155 -7.80 -12.32 3.34
C ILE A 155 -6.36 -12.19 3.87
N ALA A 156 -6.06 -12.69 5.07
CA ALA A 156 -4.70 -12.67 5.61
C ALA A 156 -3.72 -13.48 4.73
N ALA A 157 -4.11 -14.68 4.28
CA ALA A 157 -3.31 -15.49 3.37
C ALA A 157 -3.06 -14.77 2.03
N LEU A 158 -4.08 -14.14 1.47
CA LEU A 158 -3.94 -13.32 0.26
C LEU A 158 -3.01 -12.14 0.48
N MET A 159 -3.14 -11.40 1.59
CA MET A 159 -2.25 -10.29 1.93
C MET A 159 -0.79 -10.71 2.07
N ILE A 160 -0.52 -11.89 2.66
CA ILE A 160 0.83 -12.45 2.75
C ILE A 160 1.36 -12.81 1.35
N PHE A 161 0.55 -13.53 0.55
CA PHE A 161 0.92 -13.95 -0.79
C PHE A 161 1.23 -12.76 -1.71
N PHE A 162 0.30 -11.80 -1.81
CA PHE A 162 0.52 -10.59 -2.61
C PHE A 162 1.61 -9.69 -2.03
N GLY A 163 1.71 -9.61 -0.69
CA GLY A 163 2.78 -8.89 -0.02
C GLY A 163 4.16 -9.41 -0.41
N TYR A 164 4.34 -10.74 -0.48
CA TYR A 164 5.59 -11.34 -0.94
C TYR A 164 5.94 -10.95 -2.38
N LEU A 165 4.98 -11.04 -3.31
CA LEU A 165 5.19 -10.63 -4.71
C LEU A 165 5.47 -9.13 -4.84
N ALA A 166 4.80 -8.31 -4.03
CA ALA A 166 4.98 -6.87 -3.97
C ALA A 166 6.36 -6.50 -3.41
N VAL A 167 6.87 -7.20 -2.39
CA VAL A 167 8.25 -7.01 -1.90
C VAL A 167 9.26 -7.31 -3.01
N GLN A 168 9.12 -8.46 -3.68
CA GLN A 168 10.07 -8.86 -4.73
C GLN A 168 10.14 -7.85 -5.87
N SER A 169 8.98 -7.40 -6.36
CA SER A 169 8.89 -6.40 -7.43
C SER A 169 9.41 -5.04 -6.96
N SER A 170 8.75 -4.44 -5.96
CA SER A 170 9.03 -3.05 -5.58
C SER A 170 10.42 -2.83 -5.00
N MET A 171 11.02 -3.84 -4.36
CA MET A 171 12.39 -3.77 -3.85
C MET A 171 13.43 -4.40 -4.79
N ASN A 172 12.99 -5.00 -5.91
CA ASN A 172 13.83 -5.75 -6.85
C ASN A 172 14.67 -6.85 -6.15
N LEU A 173 14.06 -7.53 -5.17
CA LEU A 173 14.65 -8.65 -4.45
C LEU A 173 14.33 -9.94 -5.19
N ARG A 174 15.27 -10.38 -6.04
CA ARG A 174 15.08 -11.52 -6.94
C ARG A 174 15.18 -12.87 -6.26
N ASP A 175 15.91 -12.95 -5.15
CA ASP A 175 15.99 -14.16 -4.37
C ASP A 175 14.79 -14.28 -3.41
N SER A 176 14.27 -15.50 -3.31
CA SER A 176 13.06 -15.81 -2.53
C SER A 176 13.26 -15.57 -1.04
N VAL A 177 14.45 -15.84 -0.52
CA VAL A 177 14.77 -15.71 0.90
C VAL A 177 14.73 -14.25 1.34
N SER A 178 15.40 -13.34 0.65
CA SER A 178 15.43 -11.92 1.00
C SER A 178 14.05 -11.29 0.92
N GLY A 179 13.25 -11.65 -0.09
CA GLY A 179 11.85 -11.22 -0.20
C GLY A 179 10.99 -11.69 0.98
N ALA A 180 11.10 -12.98 1.34
CA ALA A 180 10.36 -13.56 2.45
C ALA A 180 10.78 -12.97 3.80
N VAL A 181 12.08 -12.84 4.06
CA VAL A 181 12.62 -12.28 5.30
C VAL A 181 12.23 -10.80 5.43
N THR A 182 12.29 -10.02 4.35
CA THR A 182 11.82 -8.62 4.36
C THR A 182 10.35 -8.54 4.76
N LEU A 183 9.49 -9.39 4.17
CA LEU A 183 8.07 -9.43 4.51
C LEU A 183 7.83 -9.80 5.99
N VAL A 184 8.48 -10.87 6.47
CA VAL A 184 8.32 -11.35 7.84
C VAL A 184 8.79 -10.31 8.85
N LEU A 185 9.98 -9.74 8.67
CA LEU A 185 10.49 -8.69 9.56
C LEU A 185 9.62 -7.43 9.53
N SER A 186 9.07 -7.08 8.35
CA SER A 186 8.13 -5.96 8.23
C SER A 186 6.83 -6.22 8.98
N ALA A 187 6.32 -7.45 8.92
CA ALA A 187 5.15 -7.85 9.69
C ALA A 187 5.41 -7.80 11.20
N VAL A 188 6.57 -8.27 11.67
CA VAL A 188 6.97 -8.17 13.08
C VAL A 188 7.05 -6.71 13.52
N LEU A 189 7.73 -5.85 12.75
CA LEU A 189 7.83 -4.43 13.06
C LEU A 189 6.46 -3.75 13.08
N TYR A 190 5.61 -4.11 12.11
CA TYR A 190 4.23 -3.65 12.05
C TYR A 190 3.43 -4.04 13.30
N TRP A 191 3.56 -5.26 13.81
CA TRP A 191 2.87 -5.66 15.04
C TRP A 191 3.34 -4.87 16.25
N VAL A 192 4.65 -4.63 16.38
CA VAL A 192 5.22 -3.87 17.51
C VAL A 192 4.78 -2.41 17.46
N VAL A 193 5.02 -1.73 16.33
CA VAL A 193 4.73 -0.29 16.18
C VAL A 193 3.23 -0.04 16.02
N GLY A 194 2.58 -0.84 15.17
CA GLY A 194 1.15 -0.74 14.90
C GLY A 194 0.31 -1.10 16.11
N GLY A 195 0.71 -2.08 16.92
CA GLY A 195 0.06 -2.41 18.18
C GLY A 195 0.10 -1.24 19.16
N PHE A 196 1.27 -0.62 19.33
CA PHE A 196 1.45 0.57 20.15
C PHE A 196 0.58 1.75 19.67
N LEU A 197 0.60 2.06 18.36
CA LEU A 197 -0.21 3.13 17.79
C LEU A 197 -1.70 2.86 17.90
N THR A 198 -2.12 1.61 17.73
CA THR A 198 -3.52 1.20 17.89
C THR A 198 -3.96 1.41 19.33
N ALA A 199 -3.17 1.01 20.32
CA ALA A 199 -3.47 1.29 21.72
C ALA A 199 -3.60 2.81 21.97
N LEU A 200 -2.65 3.61 21.50
CA LEU A 200 -2.68 5.06 21.67
C LEU A 200 -3.94 5.71 21.08
N ILE A 201 -4.39 5.25 19.90
CA ILE A 201 -5.52 5.83 19.17
C ILE A 201 -6.86 5.30 19.68
N VAL A 202 -6.95 4.04 20.09
CA VAL A 202 -8.22 3.39 20.47
C VAL A 202 -8.55 3.59 21.95
N LEU A 203 -7.56 3.60 22.84
CA LEU A 203 -7.79 3.72 24.29
C LEU A 203 -8.70 4.91 24.70
N PRO A 204 -8.62 6.10 24.07
CA PRO A 204 -9.52 7.22 24.39
C PRO A 204 -11.00 6.98 24.05
N PHE A 205 -11.31 6.00 23.20
CA PHE A 205 -12.66 5.71 22.72
C PHE A 205 -13.28 4.46 23.34
N LEU A 206 -12.56 3.76 24.22
CA LEU A 206 -13.13 2.64 24.97
C LEU A 206 -14.10 3.19 26.02
N ASN A 207 -15.32 2.66 26.05
CA ASN A 207 -16.28 2.96 27.12
C ASN A 207 -15.68 2.50 28.46
N ARG A 208 -15.47 3.44 29.37
CA ARG A 208 -15.22 3.17 30.80
C ARG A 208 -16.54 3.13 31.55
#